data_AF-W1F6F4-F1
#
_entry.id   AF-W1F6F4-F1
#
_cell.length_a   1.000
_cell.length_b   1.000
_cell.length_c   1.000
_cell.angle_alpha   90.00
_cell.angle_beta   90.00
_cell.angle_gamma   90.00
#
_symmetry.space_group_name_H-M   'P 1'
#
loop_
_entity.id
_entity.type
_entity.pdbx_description
1 polymer ?
#
loop_
_entity_poly.entity_id
_entity_poly.type
_entity_poly.pdbx_seq_one_letter_code
_entity_poly.pdbx_strand_id
1 'polypeptide(L)'
;MPRSGDTYLHRIGRTARAGRKGTAISLVEAHDHLLLGKVGRYIEEPIKARVIDELRPKTRAPSEKQTGKPSKKVLAKRAEKKKAKEKEKPRVKKRHRDTKNIGKRRKPSGTGVPPQTTEE
;
A
#
# COMPACT_ATOMS: atom_id res chain seq x y z
N MET A 1 1.17 -2.23 17.92
CA MET A 1 -0.26 -2.41 17.55
C MET A 1 -0.36 -3.15 16.22
N PRO A 2 -1.44 -3.91 15.93
CA PRO A 2 -1.59 -4.56 14.62
C PRO A 2 -1.70 -3.52 13.52
N ARG A 3 -1.12 -3.83 12.36
CA ARG A 3 -1.08 -2.91 11.20
C ARG A 3 -2.42 -2.82 10.46
N SER A 4 -3.25 -3.84 10.60
CA SER A 4 -4.59 -3.95 10.00
C SER A 4 -5.68 -4.01 11.08
N GLY A 5 -6.82 -3.38 10.81
CA GLY A 5 -8.01 -3.45 11.66
C GLY A 5 -8.60 -4.86 11.71
N ASP A 6 -8.55 -5.58 10.59
CA ASP A 6 -8.98 -6.98 10.52
C ASP A 6 -8.21 -7.89 11.50
N THR A 7 -6.89 -7.76 11.54
CA THR A 7 -6.06 -8.51 12.50
C THR A 7 -6.39 -8.13 13.94
N TYR A 8 -6.75 -6.87 14.21
CA TYR A 8 -7.20 -6.46 15.53
C TYR A 8 -8.52 -7.15 15.91
N LEU A 9 -9.50 -7.15 15.01
CA LEU A 9 -10.80 -7.79 15.18
C LEU A 9 -10.65 -9.29 15.49
N HIS A 10 -9.85 -10.00 14.71
CA HIS A 10 -9.58 -11.42 14.92
C HIS A 10 -8.91 -11.75 16.26
N ARG A 11 -8.15 -10.81 16.82
CA ARG A 11 -7.49 -10.95 18.13
C ARG A 11 -8.46 -10.70 19.28
N ILE A 12 -9.23 -9.61 19.22
CA ILE A 12 -10.19 -9.29 20.29
C ILE A 12 -11.40 -10.24 20.27
N GLY A 13 -11.76 -10.80 19.10
CA GLY A 13 -12.79 -11.82 18.94
C GLY A 13 -12.46 -13.17 19.60
N ARG A 14 -11.31 -13.28 20.27
CA ARG A 14 -10.96 -14.43 21.13
C ARG A 14 -11.36 -14.24 22.59
N THR A 15 -11.77 -13.02 22.96
CA THR A 15 -12.30 -12.70 24.28
C THR A 15 -13.78 -13.08 24.37
N ALA A 16 -14.33 -13.15 25.59
CA ALA A 16 -15.70 -13.62 25.88
C ALA A 16 -15.92 -15.10 25.53
N ARG A 17 -16.12 -15.94 26.55
CA ARG A 17 -16.50 -17.36 26.38
C ARG A 17 -17.72 -17.65 27.25
N ALA A 18 -18.59 -18.54 26.79
CA ALA A 18 -19.77 -19.00 27.54
C ALA A 18 -20.68 -17.85 28.03
N GLY A 19 -21.02 -16.90 27.15
CA GLY A 19 -21.98 -15.83 27.45
C GLY A 19 -21.48 -14.71 28.39
N ARG A 20 -20.24 -14.77 28.88
CA ARG A 20 -19.65 -13.73 29.72
C ARG A 20 -19.00 -12.63 28.88
N LYS A 21 -19.04 -11.38 29.35
CA LYS A 21 -18.33 -10.25 28.70
C LYS A 21 -16.82 -10.47 28.76
N GLY A 22 -16.13 -10.22 27.65
CA GLY A 22 -14.67 -10.21 27.54
C GLY A 22 -14.11 -8.79 27.67
N THR A 23 -12.83 -8.66 28.02
CA THR A 23 -12.12 -7.37 28.01
C THR A 23 -10.84 -7.52 27.19
N ALA A 24 -10.60 -6.58 26.28
CA ALA A 24 -9.36 -6.49 25.52
C ALA A 24 -8.63 -5.17 25.88
N ILE A 25 -7.37 -5.27 26.29
CA ILE A 25 -6.54 -4.13 26.66
C ILE A 25 -5.40 -4.01 25.63
N SER A 26 -5.27 -2.84 25.03
CA SER A 26 -4.19 -2.53 24.09
C SER A 26 -3.12 -1.70 24.79
N LEU A 27 -1.90 -2.23 24.87
CA LEU A 27 -0.72 -1.47 25.28
C LEU A 27 -0.16 -0.77 24.04
N VAL A 28 -0.03 0.54 24.10
CA VAL A 28 0.29 1.38 22.94
C VAL A 28 1.48 2.28 23.27
N GLU A 29 2.52 2.18 22.46
CA GLU A 29 3.66 3.08 22.51
C GLU A 29 3.47 4.27 21.54
N ALA A 30 4.32 5.29 21.61
CA ALA A 30 4.20 6.50 20.81
C ALA A 30 4.17 6.24 19.29
N HIS A 31 4.95 5.26 18.82
CA HIS A 31 5.01 4.89 17.41
C HIS A 31 3.74 4.20 16.89
N ASP A 32 2.96 3.60 17.79
CA ASP A 32 1.73 2.87 17.49
C ASP A 32 0.48 3.74 17.50
N HIS A 33 0.58 5.00 17.92
CA HIS A 33 -0.57 5.90 18.09
C HIS A 33 -1.38 6.08 16.80
N LEU A 34 -0.71 6.10 15.64
CA LEU A 34 -1.36 6.14 14.33
C LEU A 34 -2.17 4.88 14.03
N LEU A 35 -1.69 3.72 14.48
CA LEU A 35 -2.37 2.44 14.27
C LEU A 35 -3.60 2.35 15.17
N LEU A 36 -3.51 2.83 16.41
CA LEU A 36 -4.67 2.93 17.30
C LEU A 36 -5.83 3.71 16.66
N GLY A 37 -5.54 4.87 16.07
CA GLY A 37 -6.55 5.68 15.38
C GLY A 37 -7.08 5.05 14.08
N LYS A 38 -6.32 4.17 13.42
CA LYS A 38 -6.81 3.39 12.26
C LYS A 38 -7.75 2.26 12.71
N VAL A 39 -7.37 1.56 13.78
CA VAL A 39 -8.17 0.49 14.36
C VAL A 39 -9.50 1.04 14.88
N GLY A 40 -9.49 2.14 15.65
CA GLY A 40 -10.70 2.77 16.15
C GLY A 40 -11.67 3.19 15.03
N ARG A 41 -11.13 3.69 13.91
CA ARG A 41 -11.93 4.00 12.71
C ARG A 41 -12.52 2.75 12.04
N TYR A 42 -11.80 1.64 12.05
CA TYR A 42 -12.25 0.38 11.45
C TYR A 42 -13.37 -0.29 12.25
N ILE A 43 -13.30 -0.22 13.58
CA ILE A 43 -14.34 -0.77 14.48
C ILE A 43 -15.47 0.24 14.77
N GLU A 44 -15.39 1.45 14.19
CA GLU A 44 -16.33 2.56 14.37
C GLU A 44 -16.49 3.07 15.82
N GLU A 45 -15.62 2.62 16.74
CA GLU A 45 -15.63 2.99 18.15
C GLU A 45 -14.23 3.48 18.60
N PRO A 46 -14.13 4.65 19.27
CA PRO A 46 -12.88 5.09 19.87
C PRO A 46 -12.54 4.26 21.11
N ILE A 47 -11.31 3.73 21.15
CA ILE A 47 -10.81 2.95 22.30
C ILE A 47 -10.49 3.91 23.46
N LYS A 48 -11.18 3.72 24.60
CA LYS A 48 -11.02 4.57 25.79
C LYS A 48 -9.64 4.38 26.43
N ALA A 49 -8.92 5.48 26.63
CA ALA A 49 -7.66 5.48 27.36
C ALA A 49 -7.89 5.30 28.87
N ARG A 50 -7.01 4.55 29.53
CA ARG A 50 -6.96 4.41 30.98
C ARG A 50 -5.53 4.56 31.46
N VAL A 51 -5.37 5.08 32.67
CA VAL A 51 -4.08 5.25 33.34
C VAL A 51 -4.14 4.49 34.66
N ILE A 52 -3.08 3.74 34.94
CA ILE A 52 -2.86 3.08 36.23
C ILE A 52 -2.06 4.05 37.09
N ASP A 53 -2.52 4.32 38.30
CA ASP A 53 -1.98 5.39 39.15
C ASP A 53 -0.49 5.17 39.47
N GLU A 54 -0.14 3.94 39.85
CA GLU A 54 1.24 3.53 40.14
C GLU A 54 2.17 3.55 38.92
N LEU A 55 1.62 3.46 37.70
CA LEU A 55 2.36 3.34 36.44
C LEU A 55 2.00 4.46 35.47
N ARG A 56 2.05 5.71 35.95
CA ARG A 56 1.72 6.88 35.13
C ARG A 56 2.78 7.15 34.06
N PRO A 57 2.38 7.42 32.79
CA PRO A 57 3.32 7.82 31.74
C PRO A 57 4.03 9.13 32.10
N LYS A 58 5.36 9.14 32.01
CA LYS A 58 6.19 10.33 32.27
C LYS A 58 6.29 11.28 31.06
N THR A 59 6.05 10.77 29.86
CA THR A 59 6.15 11.51 28.60
C THR A 59 4.78 12.00 28.13
N ARG A 60 4.76 13.12 27.41
CA ARG A 60 3.53 13.67 26.82
C ARG A 60 2.91 12.70 25.82
N ALA A 61 1.57 12.60 25.82
CA ALA A 61 0.84 11.84 24.82
C ALA A 61 1.10 12.37 23.40
N PRO A 62 1.24 11.50 22.40
CA PRO A 62 1.30 11.91 20.99
C PRO A 62 0.04 12.72 20.60
N SER A 63 0.18 13.69 19.71
CA SER A 63 -0.97 14.51 19.32
C SER A 63 -1.90 13.75 18.37
N GLU A 64 -3.21 13.84 18.61
CA GLU A 64 -4.26 13.26 17.74
C GLU A 64 -4.22 13.83 16.32
N LYS A 65 -3.64 15.04 16.16
CA LYS A 65 -3.46 15.72 14.88
C LYS A 65 -2.28 15.19 14.07
N GLN A 66 -1.53 14.20 14.58
CA GLN A 66 -0.55 13.50 13.77
C GLN A 66 -1.27 12.71 12.68
N THR A 67 -1.48 13.37 11.54
CA THR A 67 -1.72 12.66 10.29
C THR A 67 -0.35 12.18 9.86
N GLY A 68 -0.09 10.87 9.79
CA GLY A 68 1.18 10.30 9.32
C GLY A 68 1.51 10.64 7.84
N LYS A 69 0.97 11.75 7.32
CA LYS A 69 1.21 12.31 6.01
C LYS A 69 2.59 12.99 6.04
N PRO A 70 3.48 12.64 5.10
CA PRO A 70 4.74 13.35 4.95
C PRO A 70 4.48 14.82 4.60
N SER A 71 5.40 15.71 5.01
CA SER A 71 5.28 17.14 4.73
C SER A 71 5.21 17.43 3.22
N LYS A 72 4.59 18.56 2.85
CA LYS A 72 4.44 18.98 1.45
C LYS A 72 5.79 19.03 0.70
N LYS A 73 6.86 19.41 1.41
CA LYS A 73 8.25 19.42 0.90
C LYS A 73 8.78 18.02 0.58
N VAL A 74 8.52 17.04 1.46
CA VAL A 74 8.94 15.64 1.26
C VAL A 74 8.17 15.00 0.10
N LEU A 75 6.88 15.33 -0.05
CA LEU A 75 6.07 14.88 -1.18
C LEU A 75 6.57 15.43 -2.51
N ALA A 76 6.90 16.72 -2.58
CA ALA A 76 7.47 17.35 -3.77
C ALA A 76 8.80 16.69 -4.18
N LYS A 77 9.72 16.48 -3.22
CA LYS A 77 11.01 15.82 -3.48
C LYS A 77 10.85 14.37 -3.97
N ARG A 78 9.87 13.63 -3.44
CA ARG A 78 9.56 12.27 -3.92
C ARG A 78 8.99 12.29 -5.34
N ALA A 79 8.16 13.28 -5.68
CA ALA A 79 7.61 13.44 -7.02
C ALA A 79 8.70 13.77 -8.05
N GLU A 80 9.63 14.66 -7.73
CA GLU A 80 10.79 14.97 -8.59
C GLU A 80 11.68 13.74 -8.80
N LYS A 81 11.98 12.99 -7.73
CA LYS A 81 12.78 11.76 -7.83
C LYS A 81 12.10 10.69 -8.68
N LYS A 82 10.76 10.61 -8.64
CA LYS A 82 9.98 9.71 -9.49
C LYS A 82 10.02 10.14 -10.96
N LYS A 83 9.86 11.45 -11.25
CA LYS A 83 9.99 12.01 -12.61
C LYS A 83 11.40 11.82 -13.19
N ALA A 84 12.44 11.96 -12.36
CA ALA A 84 13.83 11.71 -12.78
C ALA A 84 14.05 10.24 -13.17
N LYS A 85 13.56 9.30 -12.35
CA LYS A 85 13.60 7.86 -12.66
C LYS A 85 12.79 7.45 -13.89
N GLU A 86 11.71 8.16 -14.19
CA GLU A 86 10.87 7.88 -15.36
C GLU A 86 11.47 8.44 -16.67
N LYS A 87 12.21 9.56 -16.59
CA LYS A 87 12.99 10.09 -17.71
C LYS A 87 14.21 9.21 -18.05
N GLU A 88 14.77 8.52 -17.06
CA GLU A 88 15.68 7.39 -17.27
C GLU A 88 14.89 6.19 -17.82
N LYS A 89 14.62 6.21 -19.14
CA LYS A 89 13.97 5.09 -19.82
C LYS A 89 14.69 3.78 -19.48
N PRO A 90 13.98 2.68 -19.17
CA PRO A 90 14.63 1.40 -18.91
C PRO A 90 15.50 1.04 -20.11
N ARG A 91 16.78 0.77 -19.84
CA ARG A 91 17.78 0.45 -20.86
C ARG A 91 17.34 -0.83 -21.59
N VAL A 92 16.73 -0.67 -22.77
CA VAL A 92 16.33 -1.81 -23.60
C VAL A 92 17.61 -2.52 -24.03
N LYS A 93 17.85 -3.71 -23.49
CA LYS A 93 18.99 -4.56 -23.86
C LYS A 93 18.80 -5.02 -25.30
N LYS A 94 19.34 -4.27 -26.26
CA LYS A 94 19.42 -4.71 -27.66
C LYS A 94 20.48 -5.82 -27.75
N ARG A 95 20.05 -7.05 -28.04
CA ARG A 95 20.98 -8.18 -28.24
C ARG A 95 21.61 -8.05 -29.63
N HIS A 96 22.91 -8.27 -29.73
CA HIS A 96 23.68 -8.13 -30.98
C HIS A 96 23.17 -9.04 -32.13
N ARG A 97 22.54 -10.18 -31.78
CA ARG A 97 21.89 -11.09 -32.74
C ARG A 97 20.68 -10.46 -33.44
N ASP A 98 19.88 -9.67 -32.70
CA ASP A 98 18.66 -9.06 -33.22
C ASP A 98 18.98 -7.90 -34.18
N THR A 99 20.05 -7.16 -33.92
CA THR A 99 20.55 -6.11 -34.82
C THR A 99 21.13 -6.67 -36.12
N LYS A 100 21.77 -7.85 -36.09
CA LYS A 100 22.36 -8.47 -37.30
C LYS A 100 21.32 -9.15 -38.22
N ASN A 101 20.13 -9.47 -37.70
CA ASN A 101 19.07 -10.16 -38.46
C ASN A 101 18.13 -9.22 -39.24
N ILE A 102 18.31 -7.90 -39.16
CA ILE A 102 17.42 -6.91 -39.80
C ILE A 102 17.39 -7.06 -41.34
N GLY A 103 18.52 -7.39 -41.97
CA GLY A 103 18.62 -7.59 -43.43
C GLY A 103 18.28 -8.99 -43.94
N LYS A 104 18.09 -9.98 -43.05
CA LYS A 104 17.70 -11.36 -43.41
C LYS A 104 16.21 -11.63 -43.24
N ARG A 105 15.39 -10.58 -43.18
CA ARG A 105 13.93 -10.74 -43.18
C ARG A 105 13.50 -11.28 -44.55
N ARG A 106 13.24 -12.59 -44.62
CA ARG A 106 12.55 -13.18 -45.76
C ARG A 106 11.21 -12.43 -45.91
N LYS A 107 10.98 -11.79 -47.06
CA LYS A 107 9.62 -11.32 -47.40
C LYS A 107 8.71 -12.56 -47.39
N PRO A 108 7.54 -12.54 -46.73
CA PRO A 108 6.58 -13.62 -46.92
C PRO A 108 6.14 -13.61 -48.38
N SER A 109 6.45 -14.69 -49.10
CA SER A 109 5.86 -14.97 -50.41
C SER A 109 4.43 -15.46 -50.18
N GLY A 110 3.53 -14.52 -49.87
CA GLY A 110 2.09 -14.74 -49.79
C GLY A 110 1.44 -14.04 -50.97
N THR A 111 1.06 -14.82 -51.97
CA THR A 111 0.30 -14.47 -53.16
C THR A 111 -0.97 -13.69 -52.83
N GLY A 112 -1.15 -12.54 -53.49
CA GLY A 112 -2.43 -11.84 -53.54
C GLY A 112 -3.45 -12.70 -54.29
N VAL A 113 -4.51 -13.10 -53.59
CA VAL A 113 -5.76 -13.52 -54.22
C VAL A 113 -6.58 -12.24 -54.40
N PRO A 114 -7.01 -11.88 -55.63
CA PRO A 114 -7.81 -10.68 -55.85
C PRO A 114 -9.23 -10.86 -55.28
N PRO A 115 -9.91 -9.76 -54.89
CA PRO A 115 -11.29 -9.83 -54.44
C PRO A 115 -12.21 -10.17 -55.64
N GLN A 116 -12.97 -11.25 -55.54
CA GLN A 116 -14.10 -11.49 -56.44
C GLN A 116 -15.24 -10.56 -56.02
N THR A 117 -15.59 -9.63 -56.90
CA THR A 117 -16.88 -8.94 -56.91
C THR A 117 -17.95 -9.89 -57.45
N THR A 118 -19.00 -10.14 -56.67
CA THR A 118 -20.29 -10.61 -57.17
C THR A 118 -21.37 -9.71 -56.58
N GLU A 119 -21.91 -8.86 -57.46
CA GLU A 119 -23.19 -8.19 -57.33
C GLU A 119 -24.30 -9.19 -57.73
N GLU A 120 -25.22 -9.47 -56.82
CA GLU A 120 -26.70 -9.64 -56.96
C GLU A 120 -27.25 -10.24 -55.66
#